data_AF-A0A292E408-F1
#
_entry.id   AF-A0A292E408-F1
#
_cell.length_a   1.000
_cell.length_b   1.000
_cell.length_c   1.000
_cell.angle_alpha   90.00
_cell.angle_beta   90.00
_cell.angle_gamma   90.00
#
_symmetry.space_group_name_H-M   'P 1'
#
loop_
_entity.id
_entity.type
_entity.pdbx_description
1 polymer ?
#
loop_
_entity_poly.entity_id
_entity_poly.type
_entity_poly.pdbx_seq_one_letter_code
_entity_poly.pdbx_strand_id
1 'polypeptide(L)'
;MLNDLSPLLDSQKRSDLVGRLNNKRVEQALPAEMELALTWAMKDLDYVEIEPEWWVNGKEPDVYVEGLVTGRPAIVEIASTNDNSISGEPLMDKCSQQIIEYANSVKRGFGYYLYFSFAETKEYKNGRSIRGIAAPKGFMLSDSAKTIIKSWTLSDVSPPPLLKIEDRGLDVTVEKREYKQVRYHNFWTTRPPRTYSETENPIYNILREKLSQVEDAPFGTCRIIFLAEVGSRTLDEMGQPHRNNFESNATAEKIIRRFMADKRNRVDAVVVFLPIKKHRGNLQNIIRSWKSIIFKNGDVPGLEDSISYITERLPLPRFTGSQARSLFRQGAFSHEAHGWYLGTSMTSINDEITYRISSRVILDFLAGRITEKQLRYFIGERDDGPSISRFLDRGFTVGDISFEKGGVDEDDDLILLHFSKDPAAHPFE
;
A
#
# COMPACT_ATOMS: atom_id res chain seq x y z
N MET A 1 0.15 18.30 5.05
CA MET A 1 -0.34 18.06 3.68
C MET A 1 -1.69 18.70 3.41
N LEU A 2 -2.83 18.15 3.87
CA LEU A 2 -4.16 18.73 3.58
C LEU A 2 -4.31 20.19 4.06
N ASN A 3 -3.81 20.49 5.25
CA ASN A 3 -3.85 21.87 5.77
C ASN A 3 -2.96 22.81 4.95
N ASP A 4 -1.78 22.35 4.54
CA ASP A 4 -0.85 23.11 3.70
C ASP A 4 -1.43 23.41 2.31
N LEU A 5 -2.19 22.48 1.73
CA LEU A 5 -2.87 22.66 0.45
C LEU A 5 -4.19 23.42 0.56
N SER A 6 -4.69 23.66 1.78
CA SER A 6 -5.97 24.34 1.99
C SER A 6 -6.09 25.70 1.28
N PRO A 7 -5.03 26.51 1.08
CA PRO A 7 -5.13 27.74 0.30
C PRO A 7 -5.34 27.52 -1.20
N LEU A 8 -5.00 26.34 -1.73
CA LEU A 8 -5.09 25.96 -3.14
C LEU A 8 -6.28 25.05 -3.46
N LEU A 9 -6.97 24.54 -2.43
CA LEU A 9 -8.10 23.64 -2.57
C LEU A 9 -9.40 24.38 -2.28
N ASP A 10 -10.36 24.28 -3.19
CA ASP A 10 -11.73 24.68 -2.89
C ASP A 10 -12.37 23.75 -1.83
N SER A 11 -13.52 24.16 -1.29
CA SER A 11 -14.23 23.40 -0.26
C SER A 11 -14.73 22.03 -0.75
N GLN A 12 -15.15 21.94 -2.00
CA GLN A 12 -15.71 20.74 -2.60
C GLN A 12 -14.63 19.69 -2.82
N LYS A 13 -13.52 20.06 -3.48
CA LYS A 13 -12.36 19.19 -3.70
C LYS A 13 -11.73 18.75 -2.39
N ARG A 14 -11.60 19.66 -1.41
CA ARG A 14 -11.13 19.29 -0.07
C ARG A 14 -12.04 18.24 0.57
N SER A 15 -13.36 18.41 0.47
CA SER A 15 -14.32 17.44 1.01
C SER A 15 -14.26 16.10 0.27
N ASP A 16 -14.10 16.10 -1.05
CA ASP A 16 -13.93 14.87 -1.85
C ASP A 16 -12.66 14.10 -1.45
N LEU A 17 -11.51 14.77 -1.41
CA LEU A 17 -10.24 14.17 -0.98
C LEU A 17 -10.35 13.55 0.41
N VAL A 18 -10.91 14.28 1.38
CA VAL A 18 -11.15 13.76 2.74
C VAL A 18 -12.09 12.55 2.72
N GLY A 19 -13.15 12.59 1.92
CA GLY A 19 -14.10 11.48 1.76
C GLY A 19 -13.45 10.23 1.17
N ARG A 20 -12.57 10.39 0.17
CA ARG A 20 -11.82 9.30 -0.47
C ARG A 20 -10.74 8.72 0.45
N LEU A 21 -10.00 9.56 1.18
CA LEU A 21 -8.99 9.14 2.16
C LEU A 21 -9.60 8.32 3.30
N ASN A 22 -10.80 8.68 3.77
CA ASN A 22 -11.53 7.92 4.79
C ASN A 22 -12.33 6.74 4.23
N ASN A 23 -12.23 6.45 2.94
CA ASN A 23 -13.01 5.39 2.31
C ASN A 23 -12.47 4.00 2.72
N LYS A 24 -13.36 3.09 3.13
CA LYS A 24 -12.97 1.71 3.48
C LYS A 24 -12.48 0.88 2.28
N ARG A 25 -12.68 1.36 1.04
CA ARG A 25 -12.20 0.70 -0.17
C ARG A 25 -10.78 1.17 -0.48
N VAL A 26 -9.85 0.23 -0.50
CA VAL A 26 -8.43 0.49 -0.80
C VAL A 26 -8.22 1.09 -2.19
N GLU A 27 -9.12 0.78 -3.13
CA GLU A 27 -9.15 1.33 -4.50
C GLU A 27 -9.57 2.81 -4.56
N GLN A 28 -9.88 3.43 -3.43
CA GLN A 28 -10.23 4.86 -3.32
C GLN A 28 -9.23 5.59 -2.41
N ALA A 29 -8.93 5.00 -1.25
CA ALA A 29 -8.05 5.62 -0.27
C ALA A 29 -6.59 5.76 -0.74
N LEU A 30 -5.96 4.68 -1.24
CA LEU A 30 -4.56 4.77 -1.67
C LEU A 30 -4.36 5.68 -2.90
N PRO A 31 -5.24 5.65 -3.93
CA PRO A 31 -5.15 6.64 -4.99
C PRO A 31 -5.28 8.09 -4.50
N ALA A 32 -6.19 8.36 -3.55
CA ALA A 32 -6.33 9.70 -2.97
C ALA A 32 -5.13 10.13 -2.13
N GLU A 33 -4.48 9.20 -1.43
CA GLU A 33 -3.23 9.46 -0.70
C GLU A 33 -2.11 9.85 -1.67
N MET A 34 -1.97 9.13 -2.79
CA MET A 34 -0.97 9.47 -3.82
C MET A 34 -1.27 10.79 -4.51
N GLU A 35 -2.54 11.07 -4.83
CA GLU A 35 -3.00 12.36 -5.38
C GLU A 35 -2.64 13.50 -4.44
N LEU A 36 -2.96 13.37 -3.15
CA LEU A 36 -2.62 14.35 -2.12
C LEU A 36 -1.11 14.56 -2.01
N ALA A 37 -0.33 13.49 -1.92
CA ALA A 37 1.12 13.57 -1.70
C ALA A 37 1.84 14.19 -2.90
N LEU A 38 1.51 13.78 -4.12
CA LEU A 38 2.13 14.31 -5.35
C LEU A 38 1.74 15.77 -5.59
N THR A 39 0.47 16.13 -5.35
CA THR A 39 0.02 17.52 -5.43
C THR A 39 0.70 18.40 -4.38
N TRP A 40 0.79 17.91 -3.14
CA TRP A 40 1.50 18.61 -2.06
C TRP A 40 3.00 18.79 -2.36
N ALA A 41 3.65 17.80 -2.97
CA ALA A 41 5.06 17.89 -3.35
C ALA A 41 5.31 18.91 -4.47
N MET A 42 4.30 19.22 -5.29
CA MET A 42 4.37 20.25 -6.34
C MET A 42 4.05 21.66 -5.83
N LYS A 43 3.45 21.83 -4.64
CA LYS A 43 2.86 23.10 -4.17
C LYS A 43 3.82 24.31 -4.16
N ASP A 44 5.13 24.05 -4.06
CA ASP A 44 6.18 25.07 -3.94
C ASP A 44 6.93 25.30 -5.27
N LEU A 45 6.42 24.73 -6.38
CA LEU A 45 6.80 25.12 -7.74
C LEU A 45 6.19 26.49 -8.09
N ASP A 46 6.59 27.09 -9.22
CA ASP A 46 6.34 28.51 -9.53
C ASP A 46 4.87 28.95 -9.36
N TYR A 47 3.96 28.32 -10.11
CA TYR A 47 2.52 28.54 -9.99
C TYR A 47 1.81 27.20 -10.07
N VAL A 48 0.89 26.94 -9.14
CA VAL A 48 0.16 25.67 -9.04
C VAL A 48 -1.32 25.97 -8.89
N GLU A 49 -2.14 25.34 -9.72
CA GLU A 49 -3.59 25.36 -9.65
C GLU A 49 -4.09 23.91 -9.68
N ILE A 50 -4.91 23.55 -8.68
CA ILE A 50 -5.47 22.20 -8.54
C ILE A 50 -6.86 22.22 -9.17
N GLU A 51 -7.15 21.25 -10.04
CA GLU A 51 -8.41 21.20 -10.81
C GLU A 51 -8.78 22.54 -11.47
N PRO A 52 -7.96 23.04 -12.42
CA PRO A 52 -8.17 24.36 -13.02
C PRO A 52 -9.56 24.49 -13.67
N GLU A 53 -10.40 25.38 -13.13
CA GLU A 53 -11.79 25.58 -13.58
C GLU A 53 -11.90 26.08 -15.03
N TRP A 54 -10.85 26.74 -15.52
CA TRP A 54 -10.78 27.27 -16.88
C TRP A 54 -10.58 26.18 -17.94
N TRP A 55 -10.40 24.92 -17.53
CA TRP A 55 -10.20 23.81 -18.43
C TRP A 55 -11.45 23.50 -19.26
N VAL A 56 -11.28 23.35 -20.57
CA VAL A 56 -12.40 23.27 -21.51
C VAL A 56 -13.04 21.88 -21.53
N ASN A 57 -14.28 21.82 -22.03
CA ASN A 57 -15.02 20.58 -22.31
C ASN A 57 -15.41 19.74 -21.08
N GLY A 58 -15.53 20.34 -19.90
CA GLY A 58 -15.96 19.64 -18.67
C GLY A 58 -14.97 18.58 -18.20
N LYS A 59 -13.70 18.74 -18.56
CA LYS A 59 -12.58 17.93 -18.08
C LYS A 59 -11.94 18.67 -16.90
N GLU A 60 -11.42 17.91 -15.94
CA GLU A 60 -10.86 18.44 -14.70
C GLU A 60 -9.52 17.72 -14.49
N PRO A 61 -8.43 18.19 -15.14
CA PRO A 61 -7.13 17.60 -14.90
C PRO A 61 -6.70 17.87 -13.45
N ASP A 62 -5.95 16.94 -12.86
CA ASP A 62 -5.63 17.05 -11.43
C ASP A 62 -4.86 18.34 -11.09
N VAL A 63 -3.86 18.72 -11.89
CA VAL A 63 -3.00 19.89 -11.60
C VAL A 63 -2.52 20.62 -12.86
N TYR A 64 -2.63 21.95 -12.88
CA TYR A 64 -1.83 22.86 -13.72
C TYR A 64 -0.65 23.39 -12.92
N VAL A 65 0.54 23.35 -13.51
CA VAL A 65 1.77 23.79 -12.84
C VAL A 65 2.77 24.45 -13.78
N GLU A 66 3.27 25.60 -13.38
CA GLU A 66 4.44 26.27 -13.96
C GLU A 66 5.70 25.88 -13.19
N GLY A 67 6.85 25.89 -13.87
CA GLY A 67 8.14 25.52 -13.28
C GLY A 67 8.43 24.01 -13.25
N LEU A 68 7.44 23.13 -13.50
CA LEU A 68 7.68 21.69 -13.64
C LEU A 68 8.49 21.33 -14.90
N VAL A 69 8.33 22.12 -15.97
CA VAL A 69 9.07 22.01 -17.22
C VAL A 69 9.65 23.38 -17.56
N THR A 70 10.93 23.42 -17.91
CA THR A 70 11.61 24.70 -18.17
C THR A 70 10.99 25.42 -19.36
N GLY A 71 10.49 26.63 -19.12
CA GLY A 71 9.96 27.52 -20.15
C GLY A 71 8.60 27.12 -20.73
N ARG A 72 7.89 26.16 -20.11
CA ARG A 72 6.53 25.76 -20.51
C ARG A 72 5.71 25.36 -19.29
N PRO A 73 4.41 25.73 -19.22
CA PRO A 73 3.53 25.15 -18.22
C PRO A 73 3.32 23.66 -18.47
N ALA A 74 2.88 22.95 -17.45
CA ALA A 74 2.54 21.54 -17.53
C ALA A 74 1.16 21.28 -16.94
N ILE A 75 0.48 20.29 -17.51
CA ILE A 75 -0.75 19.72 -16.99
C ILE A 75 -0.45 18.29 -16.61
N VAL A 76 -0.76 17.97 -15.35
CA VAL A 76 -0.43 16.72 -14.71
C VAL A 76 -1.72 16.02 -14.33
N GLU A 77 -1.82 14.77 -14.76
CA GLU A 77 -2.85 13.86 -14.30
C GLU A 77 -2.22 12.76 -13.46
N ILE A 78 -2.73 12.56 -12.25
CA ILE A 78 -2.26 11.59 -11.29
C ILE A 78 -3.12 10.34 -11.38
N ALA A 79 -2.44 9.22 -11.56
CA ALA A 79 -2.99 7.90 -11.69
C ALA A 79 -2.34 6.98 -10.66
N SER A 80 -3.09 5.99 -10.19
CA SER A 80 -2.57 4.94 -9.32
C SER A 80 -3.02 3.59 -9.84
N THR A 81 -2.14 2.58 -9.79
CA THR A 81 -2.44 1.24 -10.30
C THR A 81 -2.17 0.14 -9.28
N ASN A 82 -2.97 -0.91 -9.36
CA ASN A 82 -2.85 -2.13 -8.56
C ASN A 82 -3.17 -3.37 -9.41
N ASP A 83 -2.86 -4.56 -8.88
CA ASP A 83 -3.00 -5.81 -9.63
C ASP A 83 -4.39 -6.46 -9.54
N ASN A 84 -5.44 -5.80 -9.02
CA ASN A 84 -6.75 -6.42 -8.76
C ASN A 84 -7.29 -7.24 -9.94
N SER A 85 -7.17 -6.72 -11.16
CA SER A 85 -7.71 -7.34 -12.37
C SER A 85 -6.82 -8.43 -12.97
N ILE A 86 -5.54 -8.54 -12.57
CA ILE A 86 -4.59 -9.54 -13.08
C ILE A 86 -4.20 -10.61 -12.05
N SER A 87 -4.34 -10.31 -10.75
CA SER A 87 -4.10 -11.23 -9.65
C SER A 87 -5.13 -12.37 -9.58
N GLY A 88 -6.34 -12.12 -10.11
CA GLY A 88 -7.47 -13.04 -10.01
C GLY A 88 -8.04 -13.16 -8.58
N GLU A 89 -7.60 -12.32 -7.65
CA GLU A 89 -8.16 -12.23 -6.30
C GLU A 89 -9.68 -12.02 -6.29
N PRO A 90 -10.30 -11.18 -7.15
CA PRO A 90 -11.76 -11.05 -7.18
C PRO A 90 -12.47 -12.35 -7.57
N LEU A 91 -11.86 -13.16 -8.43
CA LEU A 91 -12.41 -14.45 -8.86
C LEU A 91 -12.28 -15.48 -7.73
N MET A 92 -11.12 -15.55 -7.09
CA MET A 92 -10.87 -16.42 -5.94
C MET A 92 -11.77 -16.06 -4.75
N ASP A 93 -11.92 -14.77 -4.43
CA ASP A 93 -12.84 -14.30 -3.38
C ASP A 93 -14.27 -14.72 -3.70
N LYS A 94 -14.77 -14.45 -4.92
CA LYS A 94 -16.13 -14.83 -5.32
C LYS A 94 -16.37 -16.34 -5.21
N CYS A 95 -15.43 -17.17 -5.68
CA CYS A 95 -15.54 -18.63 -5.56
C CYS A 95 -15.50 -19.08 -4.10
N SER A 96 -14.62 -18.49 -3.30
CA SER A 96 -14.50 -18.76 -1.87
C SER A 96 -15.79 -18.40 -1.12
N GLN A 97 -16.40 -17.24 -1.42
CA GLN A 97 -17.66 -16.82 -0.79
C GLN A 97 -18.79 -17.81 -1.07
N GLN A 98 -18.91 -18.34 -2.29
CA GLN A 98 -19.92 -19.36 -2.61
C GLN A 98 -19.77 -20.61 -1.72
N ILE A 99 -18.53 -21.06 -1.49
CA ILE A 99 -18.24 -22.22 -0.62
C ILE A 99 -18.52 -21.87 0.85
N ILE A 100 -18.08 -20.69 1.31
CA ILE A 100 -18.31 -20.18 2.67
C ILE A 100 -19.81 -20.09 2.98
N GLU A 101 -20.58 -19.47 2.10
CA GLU A 101 -22.03 -19.28 2.23
C GLU A 101 -22.73 -20.63 2.35
N TYR A 102 -22.39 -21.58 1.47
CA TYR A 102 -22.97 -22.91 1.51
C TYR A 102 -22.56 -23.68 2.78
N ALA A 103 -21.27 -23.67 3.15
CA ALA A 103 -20.80 -24.32 4.38
C ALA A 103 -21.46 -23.73 5.63
N ASN A 104 -21.67 -22.41 5.67
CA ASN A 104 -22.40 -21.72 6.74
C ASN A 104 -23.89 -22.10 6.79
N SER A 105 -24.51 -22.38 5.64
CA SER A 105 -25.89 -22.90 5.58
C SER A 105 -26.02 -24.31 6.16
N VAL A 106 -24.95 -25.10 6.10
CA VAL A 106 -24.87 -26.45 6.69
C VAL A 106 -24.54 -26.38 8.18
N LYS A 107 -23.52 -25.60 8.56
CA LYS A 107 -23.08 -25.40 9.96
C LYS A 107 -22.72 -23.95 10.19
N ARG A 108 -23.55 -23.26 10.97
CA ARG A 108 -23.43 -21.80 11.22
C ARG A 108 -22.02 -21.43 11.67
N GLY A 109 -21.41 -20.47 10.95
CA GLY A 109 -20.11 -19.89 11.28
C GLY A 109 -18.89 -20.76 10.93
N PHE A 110 -19.10 -21.96 10.39
CA PHE A 110 -18.02 -22.85 9.97
C PHE A 110 -17.16 -22.22 8.86
N GLY A 111 -17.81 -21.52 7.92
CA GLY A 111 -17.18 -20.84 6.80
C GLY A 111 -16.14 -19.78 7.20
N TYR A 112 -16.24 -19.20 8.40
CA TYR A 112 -15.29 -18.20 8.88
C TYR A 112 -13.89 -18.74 9.14
N TYR A 113 -13.70 -20.05 9.15
CA TYR A 113 -12.44 -20.71 9.44
C TYR A 113 -11.80 -21.32 8.18
N LEU A 114 -12.39 -21.11 7.01
CA LEU A 114 -11.97 -21.76 5.77
C LEU A 114 -10.87 -20.99 5.05
N TYR A 115 -9.81 -21.72 4.71
CA TYR A 115 -8.68 -21.27 3.92
C TYR A 115 -8.62 -22.03 2.59
N PHE A 116 -8.37 -21.32 1.49
CA PHE A 116 -8.51 -21.84 0.13
C PHE A 116 -7.19 -21.79 -0.65
N SER A 117 -6.82 -22.90 -1.28
CA SER A 117 -5.63 -23.03 -2.12
C SER A 117 -6.06 -23.31 -3.55
N PHE A 118 -6.01 -22.30 -4.43
CA PHE A 118 -6.45 -22.43 -5.81
C PHE A 118 -5.34 -22.96 -6.72
N ALA A 119 -5.66 -23.96 -7.52
CA ALA A 119 -4.75 -24.50 -8.52
C ALA A 119 -4.54 -23.51 -9.69
N GLU A 120 -3.46 -23.72 -10.44
CA GLU A 120 -3.18 -22.97 -11.66
C GLU A 120 -3.75 -23.68 -12.88
N THR A 121 -4.16 -22.90 -13.87
CA THR A 121 -4.41 -23.39 -15.21
C THR A 121 -3.28 -22.98 -16.15
N LYS A 122 -3.04 -23.75 -17.20
CA LYS A 122 -2.09 -23.40 -18.27
C LYS A 122 -2.79 -23.53 -19.61
N GLU A 123 -2.71 -22.48 -20.42
CA GLU A 123 -3.22 -22.44 -21.78
C GLU A 123 -2.07 -22.09 -22.73
N TYR A 124 -2.03 -22.67 -23.92
CA TYR A 124 -1.07 -22.29 -24.96
C TYR A 124 -1.77 -21.42 -26.01
N LYS A 125 -1.35 -20.16 -26.15
CA LYS A 125 -1.81 -19.25 -27.21
C LYS A 125 -0.63 -18.70 -27.99
N ASN A 126 -0.71 -18.75 -29.32
CA ASN A 126 0.30 -18.20 -30.23
C ASN A 126 1.74 -18.64 -29.89
N GLY A 127 1.92 -19.93 -29.55
CA GLY A 127 3.22 -20.49 -29.15
C GLY A 127 3.71 -20.09 -27.76
N ARG A 128 2.88 -19.44 -26.94
CA ARG A 128 3.22 -18.99 -25.58
C ARG A 128 2.36 -19.69 -24.53
N SER A 129 2.99 -20.06 -23.43
CA SER A 129 2.30 -20.58 -22.25
C SER A 129 1.75 -19.41 -21.42
N ILE A 130 0.43 -19.38 -21.22
CA ILE A 130 -0.30 -18.42 -20.40
C ILE A 130 -0.78 -19.14 -19.16
N ARG A 131 -0.43 -18.63 -17.97
CA ARG A 131 -0.89 -19.18 -16.70
C ARG A 131 -2.16 -18.46 -16.26
N GLY A 132 -3.17 -19.22 -15.87
CA GLY A 132 -4.41 -18.76 -15.26
C GLY A 132 -4.60 -19.36 -13.86
N ILE A 133 -5.74 -19.05 -13.24
CA ILE A 133 -6.15 -19.60 -11.95
C ILE A 133 -7.41 -20.44 -12.20
N ALA A 134 -7.52 -21.60 -11.56
CA ALA A 134 -8.70 -22.44 -11.59
C ALA A 134 -9.83 -21.83 -10.72
N ALA A 135 -10.26 -20.62 -11.06
CA ALA A 135 -11.30 -19.84 -10.38
C ALA A 135 -12.21 -19.17 -11.43
N PRO A 136 -13.32 -19.80 -11.86
CA PRO A 136 -14.14 -19.30 -12.96
C PRO A 136 -14.98 -18.07 -12.58
N LYS A 137 -15.06 -17.07 -13.47
CA LYS A 137 -15.83 -15.82 -13.26
C LYS A 137 -17.33 -16.02 -12.98
N GLY A 138 -17.92 -17.04 -13.62
CA GLY A 138 -19.32 -17.41 -13.48
C GLY A 138 -19.55 -18.63 -12.59
N PHE A 139 -18.60 -18.98 -11.72
CA PHE A 139 -18.70 -20.19 -10.92
C PHE A 139 -19.95 -20.20 -10.02
N MET A 140 -20.64 -21.34 -10.04
CA MET A 140 -21.77 -21.67 -9.18
C MET A 140 -21.63 -23.14 -8.78
N LEU A 141 -21.74 -23.42 -7.48
CA LEU A 141 -21.62 -24.76 -6.92
C LEU A 141 -22.61 -25.74 -7.58
N SER A 142 -22.09 -26.81 -8.15
CA SER A 142 -22.91 -27.95 -8.57
C SER A 142 -23.45 -28.73 -7.37
N ASP A 143 -24.48 -29.54 -7.60
CA ASP A 143 -25.08 -30.34 -6.53
C ASP A 143 -24.14 -31.43 -6.01
N SER A 144 -23.21 -31.93 -6.86
CA SER A 144 -22.13 -32.82 -6.42
C SER A 144 -21.16 -32.11 -5.49
N ALA A 145 -20.71 -30.90 -5.83
CA ALA A 145 -19.84 -30.09 -4.97
C ALA A 145 -20.51 -29.77 -3.63
N LYS A 146 -21.79 -29.38 -3.65
CA LYS A 146 -22.61 -29.17 -2.44
C LYS A 146 -22.69 -30.42 -1.56
N THR A 147 -22.83 -31.60 -2.16
CA THR A 147 -22.89 -32.86 -1.41
C THR A 147 -21.58 -33.14 -0.68
N ILE A 148 -20.44 -32.96 -1.37
CA ILE A 148 -19.11 -33.18 -0.78
C ILE A 148 -18.80 -32.12 0.31
N ILE A 149 -19.13 -30.85 0.08
CA ILE A 149 -18.92 -29.80 1.10
C ILE A 149 -19.79 -30.09 2.34
N LYS A 150 -21.03 -30.56 2.15
CA LYS A 150 -21.94 -30.90 3.25
C LYS A 150 -21.39 -32.06 4.08
N SER A 151 -20.98 -33.15 3.43
CA SER A 151 -20.41 -34.31 4.15
C SER A 151 -19.14 -33.95 4.90
N TRP A 152 -18.26 -33.15 4.28
CA TRP A 152 -17.05 -32.66 4.92
C TRP A 152 -17.31 -31.75 6.12
N THR A 153 -18.27 -30.82 6.00
CA THR A 153 -18.65 -29.88 7.06
C THR A 153 -19.28 -30.57 8.27
N LEU A 154 -20.00 -31.68 8.04
CA LEU A 154 -20.65 -32.48 9.07
C LEU A 154 -19.76 -33.62 9.61
N SER A 155 -18.53 -33.76 9.11
CA SER A 155 -17.60 -34.78 9.59
C SER A 155 -17.24 -34.56 11.07
N ASP A 156 -17.22 -35.65 11.84
CA ASP A 156 -16.83 -35.66 13.25
C ASP A 156 -15.30 -35.68 13.44
N VAL A 157 -14.52 -35.75 12.36
CA VAL A 157 -13.06 -35.74 12.40
C VAL A 157 -12.55 -34.33 12.71
N SER A 158 -11.71 -34.19 13.75
CA SER A 158 -11.15 -32.91 14.19
C SER A 158 -9.61 -32.97 14.31
N PRO A 159 -8.85 -32.16 13.55
CA PRO A 159 -9.32 -31.29 12.47
C PRO A 159 -9.78 -32.13 11.25
N PRO A 160 -10.77 -31.65 10.48
CA PRO A 160 -11.20 -32.35 9.28
C PRO A 160 -10.05 -32.39 8.25
N PRO A 161 -9.95 -33.46 7.43
CA PRO A 161 -8.92 -33.55 6.41
C PRO A 161 -9.09 -32.44 5.36
N LEU A 162 -8.05 -32.16 4.57
CA LEU A 162 -8.15 -31.22 3.45
C LEU A 162 -9.24 -31.67 2.47
N LEU A 163 -10.10 -30.73 2.06
CA LEU A 163 -11.16 -30.98 1.09
C LEU A 163 -10.71 -30.51 -0.28
N LYS A 164 -10.60 -31.42 -1.25
CA LYS A 164 -10.39 -31.05 -2.66
C LYS A 164 -11.74 -30.90 -3.38
N ILE A 165 -11.92 -29.78 -4.09
CA ILE A 165 -13.10 -29.51 -4.90
C ILE A 165 -12.64 -29.25 -6.34
N GLU A 166 -13.02 -30.15 -7.23
CA GLU A 166 -12.90 -29.98 -8.67
C GLU A 166 -14.31 -29.87 -9.26
N ASP A 167 -14.72 -28.69 -9.73
CA ASP A 167 -16.09 -28.45 -10.20
C ASP A 167 -16.13 -27.35 -11.26
N ARG A 168 -16.60 -27.67 -12.48
CA ARG A 168 -16.86 -26.67 -13.55
C ARG A 168 -15.70 -25.68 -13.78
N GLY A 169 -14.46 -26.19 -13.76
CA GLY A 169 -13.23 -25.39 -13.94
C GLY A 169 -12.69 -24.73 -12.66
N LEU A 170 -13.36 -24.87 -11.52
CA LEU A 170 -12.78 -24.67 -10.20
C LEU A 170 -11.89 -25.86 -9.84
N ASP A 171 -10.69 -25.60 -9.35
CA ASP A 171 -9.85 -26.60 -8.66
C ASP A 171 -9.25 -25.91 -7.43
N VAL A 172 -9.75 -26.29 -6.27
CA VAL A 172 -9.40 -25.67 -4.98
C VAL A 172 -9.26 -26.71 -3.89
N THR A 173 -8.24 -26.56 -3.05
CA THR A 173 -8.09 -27.29 -1.79
C THR A 173 -8.51 -26.40 -0.64
N VAL A 174 -9.43 -26.88 0.19
CA VAL A 174 -10.01 -26.16 1.33
C VAL A 174 -9.51 -26.78 2.63
N GLU A 175 -9.07 -25.92 3.53
CA GLU A 175 -8.58 -26.26 4.87
C GLU A 175 -9.41 -25.53 5.93
N LYS A 176 -9.73 -26.19 7.04
CA LYS A 176 -10.32 -25.53 8.21
C LYS A 176 -9.20 -25.16 9.19
N ARG A 177 -9.00 -23.87 9.42
CA ARG A 177 -8.04 -23.33 10.39
C ARG A 177 -8.65 -23.24 11.79
N GLU A 178 -7.79 -23.10 12.81
CA GLU A 178 -8.23 -22.93 14.20
C GLU A 178 -8.71 -21.50 14.51
N TYR A 179 -8.29 -20.54 13.69
CA TYR A 179 -8.62 -19.12 13.83
C TYR A 179 -9.49 -18.64 12.67
N LYS A 180 -10.27 -17.59 12.93
CA LYS A 180 -11.10 -16.94 11.92
C LYS A 180 -10.21 -16.34 10.83
N GLN A 181 -10.57 -16.60 9.58
CA GLN A 181 -9.89 -16.08 8.41
C GLN A 181 -10.42 -14.69 8.05
N VAL A 182 -9.50 -13.81 7.68
CA VAL A 182 -9.82 -12.46 7.19
C VAL A 182 -10.10 -12.55 5.69
N ARG A 183 -11.19 -11.94 5.22
CA ARG A 183 -11.52 -11.88 3.79
C ARG A 183 -10.36 -11.27 3.00
N TYR A 184 -10.10 -11.78 1.79
CA TYR A 184 -8.93 -11.48 0.96
C TYR A 184 -7.59 -12.02 1.48
N HIS A 185 -7.54 -12.58 2.68
CA HIS A 185 -6.38 -13.29 3.25
C HIS A 185 -6.67 -14.77 3.51
N ASN A 186 -7.86 -15.21 3.16
CA ASN A 186 -8.32 -16.58 3.34
C ASN A 186 -8.07 -17.46 2.11
N PHE A 187 -7.37 -16.96 1.09
CA PHE A 187 -7.06 -17.72 -0.10
C PHE A 187 -5.67 -17.41 -0.64
N TRP A 188 -5.12 -18.34 -1.41
CA TRP A 188 -3.85 -18.16 -2.11
C TRP A 188 -3.79 -18.99 -3.39
N THR A 189 -2.82 -18.66 -4.23
CA THR A 189 -2.43 -19.43 -5.41
C THR A 189 -0.92 -19.30 -5.62
N THR A 190 -0.31 -20.29 -6.25
CA THR A 190 1.10 -20.23 -6.67
C THR A 190 1.32 -19.32 -7.89
N ARG A 191 0.24 -18.90 -8.58
CA ARG A 191 0.33 -18.05 -9.76
C ARG A 191 0.66 -16.60 -9.36
N PRO A 192 1.80 -16.04 -9.79
CA PRO A 192 2.06 -14.62 -9.60
C PRO A 192 1.11 -13.76 -10.46
N PRO A 193 0.70 -12.56 -10.01
CA PRO A 193 0.00 -11.62 -10.87
C PRO A 193 0.92 -11.22 -12.03
N ARG A 194 0.50 -11.51 -13.26
CA ARG A 194 1.26 -11.21 -14.49
C ARG A 194 0.35 -10.72 -15.58
N THR A 195 0.90 -9.85 -16.42
CA THR A 195 0.29 -9.42 -17.68
C THR A 195 1.06 -10.01 -18.87
N TYR A 196 0.31 -10.46 -19.88
CA TYR A 196 0.86 -11.07 -21.09
C TYR A 196 0.71 -10.18 -22.33
N SER A 197 -0.03 -9.06 -22.21
CA SER A 197 -0.28 -8.10 -23.28
C SER A 197 0.24 -6.72 -22.92
N GLU A 198 0.87 -6.06 -23.89
CA GLU A 198 1.36 -4.69 -23.73
C GLU A 198 0.23 -3.65 -23.74
N THR A 199 -0.93 -3.98 -24.32
CA THR A 199 -2.07 -3.06 -24.50
C THR A 199 -3.32 -3.49 -23.72
N GLU A 200 -3.48 -4.77 -23.43
CA GLU A 200 -4.61 -5.32 -22.67
C GLU A 200 -4.21 -5.60 -21.23
N ASN A 201 -3.99 -4.52 -20.48
CA ASN A 201 -3.58 -4.61 -19.08
C ASN A 201 -3.99 -3.36 -18.28
N PRO A 202 -3.94 -3.42 -16.93
CA PRO A 202 -4.45 -2.34 -16.09
C PRO A 202 -3.65 -1.03 -16.23
N ILE A 203 -2.33 -1.13 -16.43
CA ILE A 203 -1.45 0.03 -16.61
C ILE A 203 -1.79 0.75 -17.92
N TYR A 204 -1.91 0.04 -19.04
CA TYR A 204 -2.27 0.67 -20.31
C TYR A 204 -3.68 1.28 -20.26
N ASN A 205 -4.62 0.58 -19.61
CA ASN A 205 -6.00 1.06 -19.47
C ASN A 205 -6.09 2.36 -18.66
N ILE A 206 -5.42 2.43 -17.49
CA ILE A 206 -5.44 3.64 -16.65
C ILE A 206 -4.74 4.80 -17.37
N LEU A 207 -3.62 4.55 -18.05
CA LEU A 207 -2.93 5.59 -18.83
C LEU A 207 -3.80 6.12 -19.98
N ARG A 208 -4.55 5.24 -20.66
CA ARG A 208 -5.48 5.64 -21.72
C ARG A 208 -6.65 6.45 -21.18
N GLU A 209 -7.20 6.07 -20.03
CA GLU A 209 -8.26 6.82 -19.35
C GLU A 209 -7.78 8.22 -18.97
N LYS A 210 -6.63 8.32 -18.32
CA LYS A 210 -6.04 9.58 -17.84
C LYS A 210 -5.53 10.47 -18.97
N LEU A 211 -5.09 9.90 -20.10
CA LEU A 211 -4.78 10.66 -21.31
C LEU A 211 -5.94 11.56 -21.75
N SER A 212 -7.18 11.08 -21.61
CA SER A 212 -8.35 11.85 -22.06
C SER A 212 -8.52 13.16 -21.30
N GLN A 213 -7.98 13.30 -20.09
CA GLN A 213 -8.04 14.54 -19.30
C GLN A 213 -7.03 15.58 -19.78
N VAL A 214 -5.84 15.14 -20.22
CA VAL A 214 -4.72 16.05 -20.54
C VAL A 214 -4.54 16.32 -22.03
N GLU A 215 -5.10 15.50 -22.91
CA GLU A 215 -4.76 15.57 -24.35
C GLU A 215 -5.20 16.86 -25.04
N ASP A 216 -6.21 17.55 -24.51
CA ASP A 216 -6.75 18.81 -25.02
C ASP A 216 -6.05 20.05 -24.42
N ALA A 217 -4.86 19.86 -23.83
CA ALA A 217 -4.13 20.96 -23.22
C ALA A 217 -3.86 22.12 -24.19
N PRO A 218 -3.89 23.38 -23.70
CA PRO A 218 -3.57 24.55 -24.52
C PRO A 218 -2.21 24.43 -25.21
N PHE A 219 -2.10 25.02 -26.40
CA PHE A 219 -0.86 25.00 -27.16
C PHE A 219 0.32 25.52 -26.32
N GLY A 220 1.44 24.80 -26.36
CA GLY A 220 2.64 25.13 -25.57
C GLY A 220 2.67 24.49 -24.18
N THR A 221 1.60 23.84 -23.73
CA THR A 221 1.53 23.14 -22.44
C THR A 221 2.07 21.71 -22.57
N CYS A 222 2.89 21.28 -21.61
CA CYS A 222 3.38 19.91 -21.51
C CYS A 222 2.33 19.00 -20.86
N ARG A 223 2.06 17.84 -21.45
CA ARG A 223 1.04 16.89 -21.00
C ARG A 223 1.70 15.71 -20.32
N ILE A 224 1.51 15.59 -19.02
CA ILE A 224 2.24 14.63 -18.20
C ILE A 224 1.26 13.77 -17.40
N ILE A 225 1.53 12.47 -17.33
CA ILE A 225 0.79 11.56 -16.44
C ILE A 225 1.74 11.07 -15.36
N PHE A 226 1.39 11.29 -14.10
CA PHE A 226 2.06 10.69 -12.96
C PHE A 226 1.38 9.36 -12.63
N LEU A 227 2.13 8.28 -12.55
CA LEU A 227 1.65 6.94 -12.26
C LEU A 227 2.28 6.41 -10.97
N ALA A 228 1.48 6.29 -9.92
CA ALA A 228 1.90 5.76 -8.63
C ALA A 228 1.63 4.26 -8.48
N GLU A 229 2.55 3.56 -7.82
CA GLU A 229 2.40 2.15 -7.44
C GLU A 229 1.66 2.03 -6.09
N VAL A 230 0.48 1.42 -6.10
CA VAL A 230 -0.38 1.22 -4.91
C VAL A 230 -0.79 -0.25 -4.73
N GLY A 231 0.10 -1.18 -5.09
CA GLY A 231 -0.11 -2.61 -5.06
C GLY A 231 -0.14 -3.27 -6.44
N SER A 232 0.67 -2.77 -7.37
CA SER A 232 0.95 -3.42 -8.65
C SER A 232 2.35 -4.03 -8.65
N ARG A 233 2.42 -5.36 -8.60
CA ARG A 233 3.66 -6.12 -8.75
C ARG A 233 4.35 -5.85 -10.08
N THR A 234 3.57 -5.63 -11.14
CA THR A 234 4.11 -5.32 -12.47
C THR A 234 4.90 -4.00 -12.45
N LEU A 235 4.46 -3.01 -11.67
CA LEU A 235 5.22 -1.76 -11.43
C LEU A 235 6.35 -1.94 -10.41
N ASP A 236 6.13 -2.66 -9.31
CA ASP A 236 7.15 -2.89 -8.26
C ASP A 236 8.39 -3.63 -8.80
N GLU A 237 8.20 -4.52 -9.77
CA GLU A 237 9.29 -5.22 -10.46
C GLU A 237 9.99 -4.34 -11.53
N MET A 238 9.59 -3.07 -11.73
CA MET A 238 10.17 -2.20 -12.75
C MET A 238 11.65 -1.87 -12.47
N GLY A 239 12.50 -2.24 -13.42
CA GLY A 239 13.95 -2.11 -13.33
C GLY A 239 14.64 -3.21 -12.50
N GLN A 240 13.92 -4.28 -12.14
CA GLN A 240 14.55 -5.50 -11.61
C GLN A 240 14.86 -6.50 -12.73
N PRO A 241 16.00 -7.21 -12.65
CA PRO A 241 16.31 -8.28 -13.61
C PRO A 241 15.22 -9.35 -13.58
N HIS A 242 14.81 -9.82 -14.76
CA HIS A 242 13.77 -10.83 -14.87
C HIS A 242 14.22 -12.12 -14.21
N ARG A 243 13.45 -12.58 -13.21
CA ARG A 243 13.77 -13.79 -12.45
C ARG A 243 13.53 -15.08 -13.24
N ASN A 244 12.90 -15.04 -14.41
CA ASN A 244 12.59 -16.23 -15.20
C ASN A 244 12.60 -15.94 -16.70
N ASN A 245 13.58 -16.51 -17.43
CA ASN A 245 13.72 -16.36 -18.88
C ASN A 245 12.73 -17.24 -19.69
N PHE A 246 11.99 -18.13 -19.02
CA PHE A 246 11.15 -19.15 -19.67
C PHE A 246 9.67 -18.75 -19.83
N GLU A 247 9.25 -17.61 -19.29
CA GLU A 247 7.87 -17.12 -19.41
C GLU A 247 7.87 -15.72 -20.01
N SER A 248 7.23 -15.55 -21.17
CA SER A 248 7.13 -14.25 -21.84
C SER A 248 5.95 -13.47 -21.26
N ASN A 249 6.25 -12.50 -20.39
CA ASN A 249 5.28 -11.53 -19.86
C ASN A 249 5.60 -10.10 -20.34
N ALA A 250 4.58 -9.25 -20.40
CA ALA A 250 4.75 -7.83 -20.68
C ALA A 250 5.22 -7.13 -19.40
N THR A 251 6.34 -6.41 -19.48
CA THR A 251 6.87 -5.64 -18.35
C THR A 251 6.19 -4.29 -18.30
N ALA A 252 6.13 -3.66 -17.13
CA ALA A 252 5.62 -2.30 -17.03
C ALA A 252 6.39 -1.33 -17.95
N GLU A 253 7.71 -1.49 -18.07
CA GLU A 253 8.52 -0.68 -18.97
C GLU A 253 8.07 -0.82 -20.44
N LYS A 254 7.87 -2.07 -20.91
CA LYS A 254 7.37 -2.33 -22.27
C LYS A 254 5.97 -1.76 -22.48
N ILE A 255 5.09 -1.93 -21.50
CA ILE A 255 3.71 -1.40 -21.54
C ILE A 255 3.71 0.12 -21.66
N ILE A 256 4.46 0.82 -20.81
CA ILE A 256 4.51 2.29 -20.81
C ILE A 256 5.17 2.80 -22.08
N ARG A 257 6.28 2.18 -22.53
CA ARG A 257 6.89 2.53 -23.82
C ARG A 257 5.95 2.30 -24.99
N ARG A 258 5.19 1.20 -24.98
CA ARG A 258 4.16 0.92 -25.99
C ARG A 258 3.08 2.01 -25.98
N PHE A 259 2.59 2.38 -24.80
CA PHE A 259 1.65 3.48 -24.64
C PHE A 259 2.19 4.81 -25.18
N MET A 260 3.40 5.20 -24.79
CA MET A 260 4.06 6.43 -25.27
C MET A 260 4.22 6.44 -26.80
N ALA A 261 4.52 5.29 -27.41
CA ALA A 261 4.61 5.14 -28.85
C ALA A 261 3.23 5.23 -29.55
N ASP A 262 2.23 4.52 -29.04
CA ASP A 262 0.86 4.52 -29.57
C ASP A 262 0.19 5.90 -29.46
N LYS A 263 0.57 6.69 -28.46
CA LYS A 263 0.00 8.00 -28.12
C LYS A 263 0.98 9.15 -28.36
N ARG A 264 1.91 8.96 -29.29
CA ARG A 264 2.87 9.99 -29.70
C ARG A 264 2.16 11.31 -30.02
N ASN A 265 2.73 12.42 -29.56
CA ASN A 265 2.20 13.78 -29.68
C ASN A 265 0.88 14.07 -28.94
N ARG A 266 0.30 13.11 -28.21
CA ARG A 266 -0.87 13.32 -27.33
C ARG A 266 -0.48 13.40 -25.85
N VAL A 267 0.66 12.84 -25.50
CA VAL A 267 1.29 12.88 -24.18
C VAL A 267 2.78 13.06 -24.35
N ASP A 268 3.36 13.92 -23.52
CA ASP A 268 4.77 14.31 -23.59
C ASP A 268 5.61 13.46 -22.62
N ALA A 269 5.07 13.15 -21.43
CA ALA A 269 5.73 12.26 -20.48
C ALA A 269 4.77 11.41 -19.63
N VAL A 270 5.25 10.24 -19.21
CA VAL A 270 4.71 9.43 -18.12
C VAL A 270 5.80 9.29 -17.07
N VAL A 271 5.52 9.68 -15.82
CA VAL A 271 6.45 9.58 -14.70
C VAL A 271 5.91 8.58 -13.70
N VAL A 272 6.70 7.55 -13.39
CA VAL A 272 6.30 6.48 -12.48
C VAL A 272 6.93 6.72 -11.11
N PHE A 273 6.13 6.71 -10.04
CA PHE A 273 6.58 6.84 -8.65
C PHE A 273 6.43 5.49 -7.93
N LEU A 274 7.55 4.97 -7.42
CA LEU A 274 7.64 3.67 -6.76
C LEU A 274 8.10 3.84 -5.30
N PRO A 275 7.31 3.36 -4.32
CA PRO A 275 7.74 3.33 -2.93
C PRO A 275 8.74 2.17 -2.71
N ILE A 276 9.95 2.49 -2.24
CA ILE A 276 11.00 1.51 -2.00
C ILE A 276 11.19 1.31 -0.51
N LYS A 277 11.10 0.04 -0.08
CA LYS A 277 11.45 -0.40 1.27
C LYS A 277 12.39 -1.59 1.18
N LYS A 278 13.65 -1.43 1.59
CA LYS A 278 14.68 -2.49 1.54
C LYS A 278 15.32 -2.67 2.90
N HIS A 279 15.58 -3.91 3.28
CA HIS A 279 16.40 -4.24 4.45
C HIS A 279 17.87 -4.30 4.03
N ARG A 280 18.76 -3.58 4.73
CA ARG A 280 20.21 -3.61 4.50
C ARG A 280 20.91 -4.30 5.67
N GLY A 281 21.50 -5.47 5.43
CA GLY A 281 22.21 -6.23 6.46
C GLY A 281 21.27 -6.89 7.48
N ASN A 282 21.60 -6.81 8.77
CA ASN A 282 20.74 -7.30 9.86
C ASN A 282 19.38 -6.57 9.82
N LEU A 283 18.30 -7.26 10.22
CA LEU A 283 16.87 -6.89 10.07
C LEU A 283 16.46 -5.48 10.55
N GLN A 284 17.34 -4.73 11.22
CA GLN A 284 17.04 -3.43 11.84
C GLN A 284 17.25 -2.22 10.91
N ASN A 285 18.08 -2.31 9.86
CA ASN A 285 18.31 -1.17 8.97
C ASN A 285 17.37 -1.20 7.77
N ILE A 286 16.27 -0.46 7.87
CA ILE A 286 15.29 -0.29 6.80
C ILE A 286 15.63 0.98 6.02
N ILE A 287 15.92 0.84 4.74
CA ILE A 287 16.00 1.96 3.79
C ILE A 287 14.61 2.18 3.21
N ARG A 288 14.08 3.39 3.41
CA ARG A 288 12.86 3.91 2.77
C ARG A 288 13.26 4.98 1.78
N SER A 289 12.72 4.94 0.56
CA SER A 289 12.93 6.00 -0.42
C SER A 289 11.86 5.95 -1.51
N TRP A 290 11.68 7.05 -2.23
CA TRP A 290 10.97 7.04 -3.49
C TRP A 290 11.93 6.78 -4.66
N LYS A 291 11.45 6.07 -5.67
CA LYS A 291 12.13 5.95 -6.97
C LYS A 291 11.20 6.48 -8.05
N SER A 292 11.68 7.44 -8.83
CA SER A 292 10.99 7.96 -10.00
C SER A 292 11.61 7.42 -11.29
N ILE A 293 10.78 7.15 -12.30
CA ILE A 293 11.21 6.69 -13.63
C ILE A 293 10.43 7.48 -14.68
N ILE A 294 11.16 8.17 -15.57
CA ILE A 294 10.58 9.06 -16.57
C ILE A 294 10.58 8.38 -17.94
N PHE A 295 9.42 8.36 -18.58
CA PHE A 295 9.23 7.99 -19.98
C PHE A 295 8.79 9.23 -20.73
N LYS A 296 9.58 9.73 -21.68
CA LYS A 296 9.27 10.95 -22.43
C LYS A 296 9.32 10.75 -23.95
N ASN A 297 8.47 11.50 -24.64
CA ASN A 297 8.46 11.65 -26.08
C ASN A 297 9.13 12.98 -26.44
N GLY A 298 10.31 12.93 -27.07
CA GLY A 298 11.03 14.16 -27.43
C GLY A 298 11.69 14.84 -26.22
N ASP A 299 11.97 16.13 -26.36
CA ASP A 299 12.64 16.92 -25.33
C ASP A 299 11.62 17.61 -24.42
N VAL A 300 11.77 17.37 -23.11
CA VAL A 300 10.96 17.95 -22.03
C VAL A 300 11.96 18.53 -21.01
N PRO A 301 12.43 19.76 -21.24
CA PRO A 301 13.58 20.32 -20.52
C PRO A 301 13.26 20.56 -19.04
N GLY A 302 14.23 20.28 -18.16
CA GLY A 302 14.12 20.48 -16.71
C GLY A 302 13.18 19.52 -15.98
N LEU A 303 12.54 18.57 -16.69
CA LEU A 303 11.63 17.61 -16.05
C LEU A 303 12.39 16.70 -15.07
N GLU A 304 13.56 16.19 -15.44
CA GLU A 304 14.38 15.35 -14.55
C GLU A 304 14.69 16.01 -13.20
N ASP A 305 15.10 17.28 -13.22
CA ASP A 305 15.45 18.03 -12.01
C ASP A 305 14.19 18.29 -11.17
N SER A 306 13.09 18.66 -11.81
CA SER A 306 11.81 18.90 -11.13
C SER A 306 11.22 17.63 -10.53
N ILE A 307 11.32 16.49 -11.22
CA ILE A 307 10.91 15.19 -10.67
C ILE A 307 11.81 14.77 -9.52
N SER A 308 13.12 15.07 -9.56
CA SER A 308 14.03 14.82 -8.45
C SER A 308 13.63 15.66 -7.21
N TYR A 309 13.35 16.95 -7.42
CA TYR A 309 12.82 17.84 -6.38
C TYR A 309 11.51 17.33 -5.76
N ILE A 310 10.55 16.92 -6.58
CA ILE A 310 9.28 16.33 -6.11
C ILE A 310 9.56 15.06 -5.29
N THR A 311 10.44 14.18 -5.79
CA THR A 311 10.78 12.91 -5.16
C THR A 311 11.42 13.10 -3.78
N GLU A 312 12.25 14.13 -3.61
CA GLU A 312 12.93 14.47 -2.34
C GLU A 312 11.98 15.09 -1.30
N ARG A 313 10.90 15.75 -1.73
CA ARG A 313 9.91 16.33 -0.82
C ARG A 313 8.87 15.34 -0.35
N LEU A 314 8.55 14.32 -1.15
CA LEU A 314 7.54 13.33 -0.80
C LEU A 314 7.84 12.67 0.56
N PRO A 315 6.84 12.50 1.43
CA PRO A 315 7.03 11.80 2.70
C PRO A 315 7.57 10.39 2.48
N LEU A 316 8.56 9.96 3.26
CA LEU A 316 9.19 8.66 3.08
C LEU A 316 8.17 7.53 3.19
N PRO A 317 8.13 6.58 2.22
CA PRO A 317 7.11 5.56 2.21
C PRO A 317 7.35 4.56 3.33
N ARG A 318 6.41 4.46 4.27
CA ARG A 318 6.48 3.47 5.37
C ARG A 318 6.34 2.03 4.88
N PHE A 319 5.63 1.83 3.77
CA PHE A 319 5.32 0.55 3.17
C PHE A 319 5.50 0.60 1.65
N THR A 320 5.78 -0.55 1.02
CA THR A 320 5.60 -0.66 -0.45
C THR A 320 4.10 -0.62 -0.78
N GLY A 321 3.70 -0.34 -2.03
CA GLY A 321 2.29 -0.26 -2.38
C GLY A 321 1.55 -1.58 -2.14
N SER A 322 2.20 -2.72 -2.37
CA SER A 322 1.64 -4.05 -2.06
C SER A 322 1.44 -4.27 -0.55
N GLN A 323 2.37 -3.80 0.29
CA GLN A 323 2.25 -3.89 1.75
C GLN A 323 1.12 -2.96 2.25
N ALA A 324 1.09 -1.71 1.81
CA ALA A 324 0.04 -0.75 2.16
C ALA A 324 -1.34 -1.30 1.80
N ARG A 325 -1.51 -1.80 0.57
CA ARG A 325 -2.77 -2.40 0.12
C ARG A 325 -3.21 -3.60 0.98
N SER A 326 -2.27 -4.47 1.32
CA SER A 326 -2.51 -5.64 2.18
C SER A 326 -2.97 -5.23 3.58
N LEU A 327 -2.27 -4.27 4.20
CA LEU A 327 -2.58 -3.78 5.54
C LEU A 327 -3.93 -3.04 5.58
N PHE A 328 -4.27 -2.30 4.52
CA PHE A 328 -5.55 -1.61 4.42
C PHE A 328 -6.73 -2.59 4.42
N ARG A 329 -6.61 -3.69 3.67
CA ARG A 329 -7.64 -4.73 3.63
C ARG A 329 -7.82 -5.46 4.96
N GLN A 330 -6.78 -5.49 5.79
CA GLN A 330 -6.84 -6.03 7.15
C GLN A 330 -7.44 -5.03 8.15
N GLY A 331 -7.76 -3.81 7.73
CA GLY A 331 -8.28 -2.75 8.60
C GLY A 331 -7.20 -2.10 9.46
N ALA A 332 -5.91 -2.29 9.16
CA ALA A 332 -4.79 -1.81 9.97
C ALA A 332 -4.64 -0.28 9.98
N PHE A 333 -5.33 0.44 9.10
CA PHE A 333 -5.36 1.91 9.06
C PHE A 333 -6.66 2.49 9.64
N SER A 334 -7.53 1.68 10.24
CA SER A 334 -8.68 2.21 10.98
C SER A 334 -8.20 3.05 12.16
N HIS A 335 -8.89 4.15 12.44
CA HIS A 335 -8.67 4.96 13.65
C HIS A 335 -8.80 4.17 14.97
N GLU A 336 -9.52 3.05 14.96
CA GLU A 336 -9.67 2.13 16.10
C GLU A 336 -8.67 0.97 16.08
N ALA A 337 -7.91 0.80 15.00
CA ALA A 337 -6.87 -0.23 14.93
C ALA A 337 -5.69 0.13 15.84
N HIS A 338 -4.93 -0.89 16.23
CA HIS A 338 -3.67 -0.68 16.94
C HIS A 338 -2.77 0.23 16.10
N GLY A 339 -2.26 1.29 16.71
CA GLY A 339 -1.39 2.24 16.05
C GLY A 339 -0.08 1.61 15.61
N TRP A 340 0.51 2.14 14.54
CA TRP A 340 1.88 1.82 14.16
C TRP A 340 2.86 2.68 14.98
N TYR A 341 3.12 2.26 16.21
CA TYR A 341 3.97 2.97 17.17
C TYR A 341 5.41 3.13 16.65
N LEU A 342 6.00 4.29 16.94
CA LEU A 342 7.44 4.47 16.78
C LEU A 342 8.21 3.52 17.70
N GLY A 343 9.34 3.02 17.20
CA GLY A 343 10.20 2.12 17.95
C GLY A 343 10.82 2.80 19.17
N THR A 344 10.85 2.09 20.28
CA THR A 344 11.49 2.57 21.51
C THR A 344 13.02 2.54 21.35
N SER A 345 13.70 3.59 21.80
CA SER A 345 15.17 3.65 21.79
C SER A 345 15.71 4.28 23.06
N MET A 346 16.96 3.93 23.38
CA MET A 346 17.66 4.41 24.56
C MET A 346 19.05 4.87 24.16
N THR A 347 19.43 6.06 24.64
CA THR A 347 20.79 6.58 24.52
C THR A 347 21.32 6.88 25.91
N SER A 348 22.55 6.45 26.20
CA SER A 348 23.25 6.77 27.45
C SER A 348 24.52 7.55 27.14
N ILE A 349 24.63 8.76 27.68
CA ILE A 349 25.80 9.64 27.51
C ILE A 349 26.12 10.23 28.88
N ASN A 350 27.37 10.11 29.35
CA ASN A 350 27.86 10.74 30.60
C ASN A 350 26.94 10.56 31.83
N ASP A 351 26.50 9.32 32.12
CA ASP A 351 25.57 9.04 33.23
C ASP A 351 24.19 9.75 33.13
N GLU A 352 23.82 10.24 31.95
CA GLU A 352 22.44 10.62 31.62
C GLU A 352 21.85 9.59 30.65
N ILE A 353 20.60 9.20 30.89
CA ILE A 353 19.89 8.24 30.03
C ILE A 353 18.70 8.97 29.43
N THR A 354 18.62 8.99 28.10
CA THR A 354 17.41 9.44 27.40
C THR A 354 16.69 8.24 26.82
N TYR A 355 15.44 8.07 27.23
CA TYR A 355 14.57 6.99 26.80
C TYR A 355 13.43 7.56 25.95
N ARG A 356 13.31 7.10 24.70
CA ARG A 356 12.35 7.60 23.71
C ARG A 356 11.24 6.59 23.52
N ILE A 357 10.00 7.02 23.75
CA ILE A 357 8.80 6.18 23.63
C ILE A 357 7.82 6.85 22.67
N SER A 358 7.14 6.07 21.84
CA SER A 358 5.97 6.52 21.07
C SER A 358 4.95 7.23 21.97
N SER A 359 4.54 8.45 21.63
CA SER A 359 3.50 9.16 22.37
C SER A 359 2.14 8.46 22.23
N ARG A 360 1.85 7.94 21.03
CA ARG A 360 0.61 7.21 20.73
C ARG A 360 0.47 5.91 21.52
N VAL A 361 1.56 5.20 21.85
CA VAL A 361 1.45 3.99 22.67
C VAL A 361 0.97 4.31 24.08
N ILE A 362 1.43 5.42 24.66
CA ILE A 362 0.99 5.88 25.97
C ILE A 362 -0.46 6.34 25.90
N LEU A 363 -0.85 7.09 24.88
CA LEU A 363 -2.22 7.53 24.68
C LEU A 363 -3.20 6.36 24.50
N ASP A 364 -2.87 5.37 23.68
CA ASP A 364 -3.70 4.19 23.47
C ASP A 364 -3.83 3.35 24.76
N PHE A 365 -2.77 3.31 25.60
CA PHE A 365 -2.84 2.65 26.91
C PHE A 365 -3.78 3.41 27.87
N LEU A 366 -3.61 4.73 28.00
CA LEU A 366 -4.47 5.57 28.84
C LEU A 366 -5.94 5.54 28.39
N ALA A 367 -6.17 5.41 27.08
CA ALA A 367 -7.51 5.24 26.51
C ALA A 367 -8.07 3.82 26.68
N GLY A 368 -7.33 2.87 27.25
CA GLY A 368 -7.75 1.48 27.44
C GLY A 368 -7.83 0.67 26.14
N ARG A 369 -7.22 1.14 25.05
CA ARG A 369 -7.18 0.45 23.75
C ARG A 369 -6.16 -0.67 23.71
N ILE A 370 -5.09 -0.54 24.49
CA ILE A 370 -4.09 -1.59 24.70
C ILE A 370 -3.99 -1.95 26.18
N THR A 371 -3.66 -3.20 26.44
CA THR A 371 -3.44 -3.74 27.78
C THR A 371 -2.06 -3.37 28.32
N GLU A 372 -1.86 -3.50 29.63
CA GLU A 372 -0.54 -3.32 30.26
C GLU A 372 0.52 -4.24 29.62
N LYS A 373 0.17 -5.51 29.37
CA LYS A 373 1.08 -6.46 28.71
C LYS A 373 1.53 -5.98 27.33
N GLN A 374 0.62 -5.38 26.56
CA GLN A 374 0.95 -4.81 25.25
C GLN A 374 1.80 -3.55 25.39
N LEU A 375 1.51 -2.67 26.34
CA LEU A 375 2.34 -1.50 26.62
C LEU A 375 3.78 -1.92 26.91
N ARG A 376 3.98 -2.85 27.86
CA ARG A 376 5.31 -3.39 28.23
C ARG A 376 6.06 -3.93 27.02
N TYR A 377 5.36 -4.67 26.16
CA TYR A 377 5.93 -5.17 24.90
C TYR A 377 6.39 -4.05 23.96
N PHE A 378 5.58 -3.02 23.74
CA PHE A 378 5.89 -1.93 22.80
C PHE A 378 6.96 -0.96 23.32
N ILE A 379 7.02 -0.73 24.63
CA ILE A 379 8.14 0.00 25.24
C ILE A 379 9.40 -0.86 25.30
N GLY A 380 9.35 -2.13 24.90
CA GLY A 380 10.54 -3.00 24.85
C GLY A 380 10.98 -3.52 26.22
N GLU A 381 10.08 -3.50 27.21
CA GLU A 381 10.31 -4.17 28.48
C GLU A 381 10.34 -5.69 28.26
N ARG A 382 11.44 -6.31 28.67
CA ARG A 382 11.69 -7.75 28.54
C ARG A 382 12.29 -8.26 29.84
N ASP A 383 12.01 -9.52 30.16
CA ASP A 383 12.54 -10.19 31.35
C ASP A 383 14.08 -10.15 31.41
N ASP A 384 14.75 -10.11 30.24
CA ASP A 384 16.20 -10.04 30.08
C ASP A 384 16.74 -8.71 29.52
N GLY A 385 15.87 -7.81 29.01
CA GLY A 385 16.23 -6.58 28.29
C GLY A 385 16.29 -5.30 29.15
N PRO A 386 16.59 -4.13 28.55
CA PRO A 386 16.55 -2.86 29.26
C PRO A 386 15.12 -2.55 29.72
N SER A 387 14.87 -2.65 31.01
CA SER A 387 13.62 -2.24 31.64
C SER A 387 13.82 -0.92 32.36
N ILE A 388 12.79 -0.07 32.36
CA ILE A 388 12.78 1.17 33.16
C ILE A 388 13.04 0.85 34.65
N SER A 389 12.60 -0.33 35.12
CA SER A 389 12.89 -0.80 36.49
C SER A 389 14.39 -0.87 36.79
N ARG A 390 15.24 -1.30 35.85
CA ARG A 390 16.70 -1.34 36.05
C ARG A 390 17.32 0.05 36.21
N PHE A 391 16.69 1.10 35.69
CA PHE A 391 17.15 2.47 35.93
C PHE A 391 16.84 2.88 37.36
N LEU A 392 15.62 2.61 37.82
CA LEU A 392 15.21 2.85 39.20
C LEU A 392 16.10 2.09 40.19
N ASP A 393 16.38 0.80 39.94
CA ASP A 393 17.25 -0.03 40.78
C ASP A 393 18.70 0.51 40.89
N ARG A 394 19.13 1.32 39.91
CA ARG A 394 20.45 1.96 39.86
C ARG A 394 20.44 3.41 40.36
N GLY A 395 19.34 3.85 40.98
CA GLY A 395 19.17 5.20 41.52
C GLY A 395 18.96 6.28 40.47
N PHE A 396 18.55 5.92 39.25
CA PHE A 396 18.15 6.89 38.23
C PHE A 396 16.67 7.23 38.37
N THR A 397 16.34 8.51 38.36
CA THR A 397 14.96 9.00 38.33
C THR A 397 14.75 9.91 37.13
N VAL A 398 13.49 10.14 36.77
CA VAL A 398 13.15 11.10 35.71
C VAL A 398 13.43 12.51 36.24
N GLY A 399 14.39 13.20 35.61
CA GLY A 399 14.71 14.60 35.88
C GLY A 399 13.95 15.57 34.96
N ASP A 400 13.65 15.14 33.73
CA ASP A 400 12.91 15.95 32.76
C ASP A 400 12.09 15.08 31.79
N ILE A 401 11.00 15.65 31.27
CA ILE A 401 10.15 15.05 30.24
C ILE A 401 9.94 16.06 29.13
N SER A 402 10.27 15.67 27.90
CA SER A 402 10.06 16.50 26.72
C SER A 402 9.38 15.73 25.58
N PHE A 403 8.96 16.45 24.54
CA PHE A 403 8.36 15.88 23.33
C PHE A 403 9.26 16.18 22.13
N GLU A 404 9.50 15.17 21.30
CA GLU A 404 10.20 15.29 20.02
C GLU A 404 9.21 15.00 18.89
N LYS A 405 9.09 15.93 17.94
CA LYS A 405 8.17 15.76 16.81
C LYS A 405 8.68 14.70 15.85
N GLY A 406 7.82 13.77 15.44
CA GLY A 406 8.17 12.73 14.46
C GLY A 406 8.47 13.27 13.05
N GLY A 407 7.94 14.46 12.74
CA GLY A 407 8.11 15.10 11.43
C GLY A 407 7.00 14.71 10.44
N VAL A 408 7.24 14.94 9.15
CA VAL A 408 6.26 14.66 8.08
C VAL A 408 6.20 13.15 7.74
N ASP A 409 7.27 12.42 8.04
CA ASP A 409 7.43 11.00 7.67
C ASP A 409 6.86 10.02 8.71
N GLU A 410 6.51 10.51 9.90
CA GLU A 410 6.06 9.69 11.02
C GLU A 410 4.70 10.17 11.53
N ASP A 411 3.78 9.23 11.75
CA ASP A 411 2.39 9.50 12.19
C ASP A 411 2.27 9.73 13.71
N ASP A 412 3.38 9.89 14.42
CA ASP A 412 3.47 9.88 15.87
C ASP A 412 4.66 10.70 16.36
N ASP A 413 4.52 11.28 17.54
CA ASP A 413 5.59 12.00 18.23
C ASP A 413 6.24 11.08 19.28
N LEU A 414 7.41 11.48 19.79
CA LEU A 414 8.12 10.76 20.84
C LEU A 414 8.05 11.52 22.17
N ILE A 415 7.79 10.79 23.25
CA ILE A 415 8.02 11.22 24.62
C ILE A 415 9.47 10.87 24.97
N LEU A 416 10.22 11.86 25.43
CA LEU A 416 11.59 11.71 25.89
C LEU A 416 11.58 11.78 27.41
N LEU A 417 12.01 10.69 28.05
CA LEU A 417 12.27 10.63 29.48
C LEU A 417 13.77 10.79 29.69
N HIS A 418 14.16 11.89 30.31
CA HIS A 418 15.55 12.13 30.69
C HIS A 418 15.76 11.68 32.13
N PHE A 419 16.57 10.66 32.29
CA PHE A 419 16.94 10.11 33.59
C PHE A 419 18.31 10.62 34.02
N SER A 420 18.41 10.99 35.29
CA SER A 420 19.63 11.35 35.98
C SER A 420 19.71 10.61 37.30
N LYS A 421 20.92 10.49 37.86
CA LYS A 421 21.09 9.92 39.20
C LYS A 421 20.48 10.87 40.23
N ASP A 422 19.58 10.34 41.04
CA ASP A 422 19.04 11.03 42.20
C ASP A 422 19.69 10.45 43.47
N PRO A 423 20.46 11.26 44.22
CA PRO A 423 21.04 10.84 45.49
C PRO A 423 20.01 10.29 46.49
N ALA A 424 18.74 10.68 46.40
CA ALA A 424 17.67 10.18 47.26
C ALA A 424 17.12 8.81 46.82
N ALA A 425 17.40 8.37 45.58
CA ALA A 425 16.94 7.12 45.01
C ALA A 425 17.99 6.00 45.05
N HIS A 426 19.18 6.26 45.60
CA HIS A 426 20.23 5.26 45.81
C HIS A 426 20.29 4.84 47.28
N PRO A 427 20.57 3.55 47.60
CA PRO A 427 20.91 3.16 48.97
C PRO A 427 22.09 4.03 49.47
N PHE A 428 21.97 4.63 50.66
CA PHE A 428 23.12 5.31 51.26
C PHE A 428 24.25 4.31 51.49
N GLU A 429 25.40 4.54 50.84
CA GLU A 429 26.63 3.76 51.08
C GLU A 429 27.38 4.24 52.34
#